data_AF-S4PC37-F1
#
_entry.id   AF-S4PC37-F1
#
_cell.length_a   1.000
_cell.length_b   1.000
_cell.length_c   1.000
_cell.angle_alpha   90.00
_cell.angle_beta   90.00
_cell.angle_gamma   90.00
#
_symmetry.space_group_name_H-M   'P 1'
#
loop_
_entity.id
_entity.type
_entity.pdbx_description
1 polymer ?
#
loop_
_entity_poly.entity_id
_entity_poly.type
_entity_poly.pdbx_seq_one_letter_code
_entity_poly.pdbx_strand_id
1 'polypeptide(L)' 'EGEVEDGASNSTVAVKILNQNASLEDKARFLDEARIYRDMDHENVLGFVAKCLQEDPWILIFELCSMDLQQYLAVNRPK' A
#
# COMPACT_ATOMS: atom_id res chain seq x y z
N GLU A 1 5.48 31.35 8.95
CA GLU A 1 4.23 31.07 9.68
C GLU A 1 3.69 29.75 9.20
N GLY A 2 3.34 28.85 10.13
CA GLY A 2 2.82 27.52 9.84
C GLY A 2 3.69 26.38 10.38
N GLU A 3 4.01 26.39 11.68
CA GLU A 3 4.37 25.15 12.37
C GLU A 3 3.07 24.38 12.59
N VAL A 4 2.88 23.29 11.85
CA VAL A 4 1.87 22.29 12.16
C VAL A 4 2.58 21.23 13.00
N GLU A 5 2.62 21.42 14.31
CA GLU A 5 2.77 20.29 15.23
C GLU A 5 1.44 19.52 15.24
N ASP A 6 1.24 18.68 14.22
CA ASP A 6 0.28 17.59 14.35
C ASP A 6 1.02 16.44 15.04
N GLY A 7 0.46 15.90 16.12
CA GLY A 7 1.10 14.88 16.97
C GLY A 7 1.39 13.61 16.19
N ALA A 8 2.49 13.61 15.43
CA ALA A 8 2.81 12.63 14.41
C ALA A 8 2.96 11.25 15.04
N SER A 9 1.88 10.49 15.04
CA SER A 9 1.93 9.06 15.28
C SER A 9 2.66 8.44 14.10
N ASN A 10 3.91 8.05 14.31
CA ASN A 10 4.62 7.25 13.32
C ASN A 10 3.85 5.93 13.14
N SER A 11 3.45 5.63 11.91
CA SER A 11 2.80 4.38 11.54
C SER A 11 3.71 3.60 10.58
N THR A 12 3.85 2.30 10.82
CA THR A 12 4.53 1.42 9.87
C THR A 12 3.59 1.13 8.70
N VAL A 13 4.12 1.22 7.47
CA VAL A 13 3.35 1.08 6.23
C VAL A 13 3.96 0.03 5.32
N ALA A 14 3.14 -0.54 4.42
CA ALA A 14 3.62 -1.34 3.32
C ALA A 14 3.87 -0.44 2.09
N VAL A 15 5.03 -0.58 1.47
CA VAL A 15 5.43 0.24 0.32
C VAL A 15 5.59 -0.65 -0.91
N LYS A 16 4.72 -0.46 -1.90
CA LYS A 16 4.83 -1.14 -3.20
C LYS A 16 5.55 -0.22 -4.17
N ILE A 17 6.68 -0.69 -4.70
CA ILE A 17 7.55 0.07 -5.61
C ILE A 17 7.46 -0.55 -7.00
N LEU A 18 7.21 0.27 -8.01
CA LEU A 18 7.28 -0.14 -9.40
C LEU A 18 8.74 -0.11 -9.89
N ASN A 19 9.18 -1.19 -10.53
CA ASN A 19 10.52 -1.23 -11.12
C ASN A 19 10.69 -0.12 -12.16
N GLN A 20 11.86 0.53 -12.17
CA GLN A 20 12.17 1.63 -13.10
C GLN A 20 12.10 1.19 -14.57
N ASN A 21 12.39 -0.09 -14.85
CA ASN A 21 12.34 -0.69 -16.18
C ASN A 21 10.99 -1.34 -16.50
N ALA A 22 9.92 -1.02 -15.74
CA ALA A 22 8.59 -1.55 -15.96
C ALA A 22 8.05 -1.15 -17.34
N SER A 23 7.36 -2.09 -18.00
CA SER A 23 6.69 -1.81 -19.27
C SER A 23 5.54 -0.82 -19.09
N LEU A 24 5.05 -0.25 -20.19
CA LEU A 24 3.84 0.59 -20.16
C LEU A 24 2.62 -0.17 -19.62
N GLU A 25 2.54 -1.47 -19.92
CA GLU A 25 1.47 -2.33 -19.42
C GLU A 25 1.57 -2.52 -17.90
N ASP A 26 2.79 -2.74 -17.38
CA ASP A 26 3.02 -2.83 -15.93
C ASP A 26 2.70 -1.50 -15.23
N LYS A 27 3.07 -0.36 -15.83
CA LYS A 27 2.70 0.98 -15.34
C LYS A 27 1.18 1.15 -15.28
N ALA A 28 0.45 0.73 -16.32
CA ALA A 28 -1.01 0.77 -16.32
C ALA A 28 -1.61 -0.12 -15.23
N ARG A 29 -1.18 -1.38 -15.13
CA ARG A 29 -1.62 -2.32 -14.08
C ARG A 29 -1.37 -1.78 -12.67
N PHE A 30 -0.22 -1.15 -12.45
CA PHE A 30 0.13 -0.53 -11.18
C PHE A 30 -0.83 0.60 -10.78
N LEU A 31 -1.25 1.43 -11.75
CA LEU A 31 -2.20 2.53 -11.52
C LEU A 31 -3.64 2.03 -11.34
N ASP A 32 -4.04 1.01 -12.09
CA ASP A 32 -5.38 0.41 -11.98
C ASP A 32 -5.60 -0.22 -10.61
N GLU A 33 -4.60 -0.91 -10.07
CA GLU A 33 -4.63 -1.43 -8.70
C GLU A 33 -4.80 -0.30 -7.67
N ALA A 34 -4.00 0.77 -7.79
CA ALA A 34 -4.10 1.92 -6.89
C ALA A 34 -5.49 2.58 -6.95
N ARG A 35 -6.15 2.56 -8.10
CA ARG A 35 -7.50 3.10 -8.27
C ARG A 35 -8.53 2.31 -7.47
N ILE A 36 -8.47 0.98 -7.52
CA ILE A 36 -9.43 0.13 -6.81
C ILE A 36 -9.35 0.38 -5.30
N TYR A 37 -8.14 0.39 -4.73
CA TYR A 37 -7.99 0.61 -3.29
C TYR A 37 -8.30 2.04 -2.84
N ARG A 38 -8.02 3.05 -3.67
CA ARG A 38 -8.39 4.44 -3.35
C ARG A 38 -9.90 4.66 -3.35
N ASP A 39 -10.60 4.04 -4.29
CA ASP A 39 -12.05 4.26 -4.47
C ASP A 39 -12.87 3.40 -3.47
N MET A 40 -12.24 2.45 -2.76
CA MET A 40 -12.86 1.55 -1.78
C MET A 40 -12.38 1.88 -0.36
N ASP A 41 -13.29 2.22 0.55
CA ASP A 41 -13.00 2.45 1.97
C ASP A 41 -13.88 1.54 2.82
N HIS A 42 -13.28 0.47 3.38
CA HIS A 42 -13.99 -0.54 4.17
C HIS A 42 -13.01 -1.32 5.07
N GLU A 43 -13.45 -1.72 6.27
CA GLU A 43 -12.62 -2.42 7.28
C GLU A 43 -11.99 -3.75 6.80
N ASN A 44 -12.56 -4.35 5.76
CA ASN A 44 -12.15 -5.65 5.20
C ASN A 44 -11.46 -5.50 3.83
N VAL A 45 -11.14 -4.27 3.44
CA VAL A 45 -10.38 -3.93 2.23
C VAL A 45 -9.09 -3.26 2.68
N LEU A 46 -7.97 -3.62 2.04
CA LEU A 46 -6.66 -3.08 2.39
C LEU A 46 -6.65 -1.55 2.29
N GLY A 47 -6.32 -0.89 3.41
CA GLY A 47 -6.27 0.57 3.50
C GLY A 47 -5.21 1.20 2.59
N PHE A 48 -5.64 2.09 1.70
CA PHE A 48 -4.75 2.89 0.86
C PHE A 48 -4.40 4.22 1.53
N VAL A 49 -3.11 4.52 1.63
CA VAL A 49 -2.63 5.74 2.31
C VAL A 49 -2.31 6.83 1.28
N ALA A 50 -1.43 6.53 0.33
CA ALA A 50 -0.93 7.53 -0.62
C ALA A 50 -0.26 6.90 -1.85
N LYS A 51 0.05 7.75 -2.84
CA LYS A 51 0.88 7.41 -4.01
C LYS A 51 1.90 8.50 -4.30
N CYS A 52 3.07 8.11 -4.77
CA CYS A 52 4.11 9.01 -5.28
C CYS A 52 4.39 8.63 -6.73
N LEU A 53 3.96 9.47 -7.67
CA LEU A 53 4.01 9.20 -9.12
C LEU A 53 4.76 10.29 -9.91
N GLN A 54 5.22 11.33 -9.22
CA GLN A 54 5.87 12.49 -9.82
C GLN A 54 7.23 12.13 -10.42
N GLU A 55 7.96 11.23 -9.77
CA GLU A 55 9.28 10.77 -10.18
C GLU A 55 9.41 9.26 -10.03
N ASP A 56 10.34 8.66 -10.77
CA ASP A 56 10.64 7.23 -10.65
C ASP A 56 11.52 6.95 -9.40
N PRO A 57 11.29 5.83 -8.71
CA PRO A 57 10.26 4.83 -9.00
C PRO A 57 8.88 5.25 -8.53
N TRP A 58 7.83 4.78 -9.22
CA TRP A 58 6.45 4.97 -8.74
C TRP A 58 6.18 4.14 -7.49
N ILE A 59 5.50 4.75 -6.52
CA ILE A 59 5.27 4.17 -5.20
C ILE A 59 3.78 4.22 -4.86
N LEU A 60 3.27 3.14 -4.27
CA LEU A 60 1.99 3.10 -3.55
C LEU A 60 2.25 2.76 -2.08
N ILE A 61 1.53 3.42 -1.19
CA ILE A 61 1.64 3.28 0.26
C ILE A 61 0.31 2.74 0.78
N PHE A 62 0.38 1.64 1.52
CA PHE A 62 -0.76 0.96 2.12
C PHE A 62 -0.55 0.79 3.63
N GLU A 63 -1.63 0.46 4.34
CA GLU A 63 -1.50 -0.09 5.68
C GLU A 63 -0.64 -1.36 5.70
N LEU A 64 0.04 -1.62 6.81
CA LEU A 64 0.83 -2.83 6.97
C LEU A 64 0.01 -3.91 7.68
N CYS A 65 -0.31 -4.99 6.97
CA CYS A 65 -0.77 -6.22 7.61
C CYS A 65 0.42 -7.00 8.17
N SER A 66 0.29 -7.53 9.39
CA SER A 66 1.38 -8.26 10.06
C SER A 66 1.72 -9.60 9.40
N MET A 67 0.76 -10.24 8.72
CA MET A 67 0.95 -11.46 7.95
C MET A 67 -0.18 -11.69 6.95
N ASP A 68 0.07 -12.50 5.91
CA ASP A 68 -0.99 -12.97 5.02
C ASP A 68 -1.83 -14.11 5.63
N LEU A 69 -3.03 -14.27 5.09
CA LEU A 69 -4.00 -15.24 5.59
C LEU A 69 -3.53 -16.69 5.41
N GLN A 70 -2.84 -17.01 4.32
CA GLN A 70 -2.36 -18.36 4.05
C GLN A 70 -1.34 -18.78 5.11
N GLN A 71 -0.38 -17.90 5.39
CA GLN A 71 0.62 -18.10 6.44
C GLN A 71 -0.04 -18.18 7.81
N TYR A 72 -1.02 -17.33 8.11
CA TYR A 72 -1.76 -17.38 9.37
C TYR A 72 -2.42 -18.75 9.58
N LEU A 73 -3.13 -19.25 8.56
CA LEU A 73 -3.81 -20.54 8.63
C LEU A 73 -2.83 -21.71 8.74
N ALA A 74 -1.68 -21.64 8.06
CA ALA A 74 -0.65 -22.68 8.13
C ALA A 74 -0.05 -22.80 9.53
N VAL A 75 0.24 -21.67 10.20
CA VAL A 75 0.81 -21.61 11.56
C VAL A 75 -0.22 -22.02 12.62
N ASN A 76 -1.51 -21.75 12.39
CA ASN A 76 -2.59 -22.01 13.34
C ASN A 76 -3.41 -23.28 13.01
N ARG A 77 -2.86 -24.21 12.22
CA ARG A 77 -3.56 -25.45 11.86
C ARG A 77 -3.89 -26.27 13.12
N PRO A 78 -5.17 -26.63 13.36
CA PRO A 78 -5.53 -27.51 14.47
C PRO A 78 -4.79 -28.84 14.36
N LYS A 79 -4.36 -29.38 15.51
CA LYS A 79 -3.79 -30.73 15.57
C LYS A 79 -4.84 -31.79 15.25
#